data_AF-A0A7J3WZ18-F1
#
_entry.id   AF-A0A7J3WZ18-F1
#
_cell.length_a   1.000
_cell.length_b   1.000
_cell.length_c   1.000
_cell.angle_alpha   90.00
_cell.angle_beta   90.00
_cell.angle_gamma   90.00
#
_symmetry.space_group_name_H-M   'P 1'
#
loop_
_entity.id
_entity.type
_entity.pdbx_description
1 polymer ?
#
loop_
_entity_poly.entity_id
_entity_poly.type
_entity_poly.pdbx_seq_one_letter_code
_entity_poly.pdbx_strand_id
1 'polypeptide(L)'
;MSKLEALRIRMPEGLQIPKLYLYSFLNLVEAKKYEIGQYVELRSEDTVRAILDGIMTVKEILEKRRKEESLEKSLRGLSEIPMSGRNDKNIFMKLCSELKCELDSITILEAYSDILKSHKVGGLGRLVKGLESFNIRRGGYSLPSIFKLELYALTRSTFFKDGFSIDPKVSSDFLVLMLAGYLVSRVGRTKLDKNSWASVHILPLDLAWKRSWWLILQGKLSGRWYGMKPADALVLHLLINLWDLLRSEPHDLMVLGVIDPVGPMPAAAAVSIHAPLREVYVRAERPLGYVLDEEWSRDALTWLVRKALNVDQDGREIAEKFIKLVFLSIQEDTRALEELSLISSRLEASILAMKQPKGIERELLTIARDARKIAGRLLEYRFKMLQKP
;
A
#
# COMPACT_ATOMS: atom_id res chain seq x y z
N MET A 1 -7.70 27.67 -27.08
CA MET A 1 -7.46 26.39 -26.38
C MET A 1 -5.97 26.11 -26.44
N SER A 2 -5.29 25.98 -25.29
CA SER A 2 -3.90 25.54 -25.24
C SER A 2 -3.78 24.13 -25.82
N LYS A 3 -2.77 23.87 -26.64
CA LYS A 3 -2.52 22.55 -27.23
C LYS A 3 -1.87 21.69 -26.15
N LEU A 4 -2.59 20.69 -25.65
CA LEU A 4 -2.03 19.74 -24.67
C LEU A 4 -0.93 18.91 -25.34
N GLU A 5 0.20 18.78 -24.66
CA GLU A 5 1.23 17.81 -24.98
C GLU A 5 0.74 16.41 -24.59
N ALA A 6 1.17 15.39 -25.33
CA ALA A 6 0.86 13.99 -25.04
C ALA A 6 2.15 13.19 -24.93
N LEU A 7 2.34 12.50 -23.81
CA LEU A 7 3.41 11.55 -23.60
C LEU A 7 2.82 10.14 -23.48
N ARG A 8 3.30 9.22 -24.30
CA ARG A 8 2.93 7.81 -24.21
C ARG A 8 3.99 7.04 -23.46
N ILE A 9 3.55 6.29 -22.46
CA ILE A 9 4.39 5.44 -21.61
C ILE A 9 3.97 4.00 -21.85
N ARG A 10 4.87 3.17 -22.38
CA ARG A 10 4.61 1.74 -22.58
C ARG A 10 4.53 1.03 -21.23
N MET A 11 3.44 0.31 -21.00
CA MET A 11 3.26 -0.43 -19.76
C MET A 11 4.06 -1.75 -19.76
N PRO A 12 4.55 -2.21 -18.60
CA PRO A 12 5.25 -3.49 -18.46
C PRO A 12 4.30 -4.67 -18.67
N GLU A 13 4.27 -5.22 -19.89
CA GLU A 13 3.45 -6.40 -20.19
C GLU A 13 3.93 -7.65 -19.45
N GLY A 14 3.00 -8.38 -18.84
CA GLY A 14 3.30 -9.59 -18.07
C GLY A 14 4.00 -9.35 -16.74
N LEU A 15 4.34 -8.10 -16.39
CA LEU A 15 5.10 -7.74 -15.18
C LEU A 15 4.29 -6.80 -14.29
N GLN A 16 3.50 -7.38 -13.39
CA GLN A 16 2.56 -6.63 -12.54
C GLN A 16 3.25 -5.67 -11.57
N ILE A 17 4.37 -6.06 -10.97
CA ILE A 17 5.05 -5.25 -9.97
C ILE A 17 5.63 -3.94 -10.55
N PRO A 18 6.41 -3.98 -11.65
CA PRO A 18 6.82 -2.77 -12.36
C PRO A 18 5.64 -1.86 -12.73
N LYS A 19 4.52 -2.44 -13.19
CA LYS A 19 3.30 -1.69 -13.54
C LYS A 19 2.73 -0.96 -12.33
N LEU A 20 2.57 -1.63 -11.20
CA LEU A 20 2.02 -1.05 -9.97
C LEU A 20 2.91 0.05 -9.36
N TYR A 21 4.24 -0.10 -9.45
CA TYR A 21 5.15 0.99 -9.06
C TYR A 21 5.03 2.18 -9.99
N LEU A 22 4.98 1.96 -11.32
CA LEU A 22 4.69 3.06 -12.25
C LEU A 22 3.36 3.75 -11.90
N TYR A 23 2.31 3.01 -11.56
CA TYR A 23 1.04 3.62 -11.18
C TYR A 23 1.15 4.45 -9.90
N SER A 24 1.91 3.96 -8.92
CA SER A 24 2.20 4.70 -7.69
C SER A 24 2.87 6.06 -7.96
N PHE A 25 3.79 6.12 -8.92
CA PHE A 25 4.41 7.38 -9.35
C PHE A 25 3.45 8.23 -10.19
N LEU A 26 2.79 7.64 -11.19
CA LEU A 26 1.92 8.37 -12.11
C LEU A 26 0.70 8.98 -11.40
N ASN A 27 0.25 8.42 -10.28
CA ASN A 27 -0.78 9.03 -9.44
C ASN A 27 -0.30 10.33 -8.75
N LEU A 28 1.01 10.56 -8.62
CA LEU A 28 1.57 11.85 -8.20
C LEU A 28 1.68 12.88 -9.33
N VAL A 29 1.64 12.45 -10.59
CA VAL A 29 1.77 13.34 -11.74
C VAL A 29 0.44 14.05 -11.99
N GLU A 30 0.48 15.37 -12.04
CA GLU A 30 -0.70 16.21 -12.26
C GLU A 30 -0.99 16.36 -13.76
N ALA A 31 -1.56 15.30 -14.34
CA ALA A 31 -1.92 15.22 -15.75
C ALA A 31 -3.18 14.37 -15.91
N LYS A 32 -3.88 14.54 -17.05
CA LYS A 32 -4.93 13.60 -17.45
C LYS A 32 -4.27 12.29 -17.88
N LYS A 33 -4.74 11.16 -17.36
CA LYS A 33 -4.17 9.82 -17.59
C LYS A 33 -5.20 8.97 -18.31
N TYR A 34 -4.79 8.34 -19.41
CA TYR A 34 -5.63 7.44 -20.18
C TYR A 34 -4.91 6.13 -20.42
N GLU A 35 -5.48 5.02 -19.98
CA GLU A 35 -5.03 3.68 -20.37
C GLU A 35 -5.56 3.36 -21.78
N ILE A 36 -4.65 3.21 -22.74
CA ILE A 36 -4.95 2.96 -24.16
C ILE A 36 -4.15 1.73 -24.60
N GLY A 37 -4.79 0.57 -24.57
CA GLY A 37 -4.15 -0.71 -24.88
C GLY A 37 -2.96 -0.98 -23.95
N GLN A 38 -1.75 -0.99 -24.50
CA GLN A 38 -0.50 -1.25 -23.75
C GLN A 38 0.22 0.04 -23.32
N TYR A 39 -0.43 1.19 -23.45
CA TYR A 39 0.15 2.48 -23.10
C TYR A 39 -0.69 3.21 -22.06
N VAL A 40 -0.01 4.03 -21.26
CA VAL A 40 -0.64 5.14 -20.55
C VAL A 40 -0.28 6.41 -21.30
N GLU A 41 -1.29 7.15 -21.73
CA GLU A 41 -1.12 8.47 -22.33
C GLU A 41 -1.35 9.55 -21.26
N LEU A 42 -0.30 10.32 -20.97
CA LEU A 42 -0.35 11.50 -20.13
C LEU A 42 -0.61 12.72 -21.00
N ARG A 43 -1.62 13.52 -20.65
CA ARG A 43 -1.93 14.79 -21.31
C ARG A 43 -1.88 15.94 -20.32
N SER A 44 -1.03 16.92 -20.59
CA SER A 44 -0.84 18.14 -19.79
C SER A 44 -0.48 19.33 -20.69
N GLU A 45 -0.63 20.55 -20.19
CA GLU A 45 -0.10 21.74 -20.88
C GLU A 45 1.43 21.70 -20.96
N ASP A 46 2.07 21.15 -19.93
CA ASP A 46 3.51 20.89 -19.88
C ASP A 46 3.72 19.52 -19.21
N THR A 47 3.99 18.51 -20.03
CA THR A 47 4.09 17.12 -19.52
C THR A 47 5.41 16.89 -18.80
N VAL A 48 6.47 17.56 -19.23
CA VAL A 48 7.79 17.47 -18.59
C VAL A 48 7.72 18.06 -17.18
N ARG A 49 7.10 19.25 -17.04
CA ARG A 49 6.90 19.87 -15.74
C ARG A 49 6.04 19.04 -14.81
N ALA A 50 4.96 18.43 -15.30
CA ALA A 50 4.12 17.55 -14.49
C ALA A 50 4.92 16.34 -13.94
N ILE A 51 5.83 15.76 -14.73
CA ILE A 51 6.73 14.69 -14.28
C ILE A 51 7.75 15.21 -13.28
N LEU A 52 8.36 16.37 -13.53
CA LEU A 52 9.30 17.01 -12.62
C LEU A 52 8.65 17.28 -11.26
N ASP A 53 7.44 17.85 -11.23
CA ASP A 53 6.69 18.12 -10.01
C ASP A 53 6.38 16.82 -9.24
N GLY A 54 6.06 15.74 -9.95
CA GLY A 54 5.90 14.40 -9.37
C GLY A 54 7.19 13.90 -8.71
N ILE A 55 8.34 14.04 -9.38
CA ILE A 55 9.65 13.64 -8.85
C ILE A 55 10.03 14.46 -7.62
N MET A 56 9.82 15.78 -7.66
CA MET A 56 10.06 16.66 -6.53
C MET A 56 9.18 16.30 -5.33
N THR A 57 7.94 15.90 -5.57
CA THR A 57 7.04 15.41 -4.51
C THR A 57 7.60 14.14 -3.86
N VAL A 58 8.12 13.18 -4.64
CA VAL A 58 8.76 11.98 -4.09
C VAL A 58 9.97 12.36 -3.25
N LYS A 59 10.81 13.28 -3.73
CA LYS A 59 11.95 13.80 -2.96
C LYS A 59 11.51 14.37 -1.61
N GLU A 60 10.52 15.26 -1.58
CA GLU A 60 10.01 15.88 -0.34
C GLU A 60 9.50 14.83 0.66
N ILE A 61 8.80 13.80 0.17
CA ILE A 61 8.36 12.66 0.99
C ILE A 61 9.56 11.94 1.60
N LEU A 62 10.61 11.69 0.83
CA LEU A 62 11.81 11.01 1.32
C LEU A 62 12.60 11.83 2.33
N GLU A 63 12.72 13.14 2.12
CA GLU A 63 13.36 14.05 3.08
C GLU A 63 12.60 14.08 4.42
N LYS A 64 11.27 14.13 4.36
CA LYS A 64 10.43 14.03 5.56
C LYS A 64 10.64 12.69 6.27
N ARG A 65 10.63 11.57 5.53
CA ARG A 65 10.87 10.24 6.08
C ARG A 65 12.25 10.12 6.73
N ARG A 66 13.32 10.63 6.11
CA ARG A 66 14.67 10.64 6.72
C ARG A 66 14.70 11.31 8.09
N LYS A 67 13.97 12.42 8.24
CA LYS A 67 13.84 13.11 9.54
C LYS A 67 13.11 12.22 10.55
N GLU A 68 12.01 11.59 10.17
CA GLU A 68 11.24 10.68 11.02
C GLU A 68 12.03 9.41 11.39
N GLU A 69 12.80 8.85 10.46
CA GLU A 69 13.66 7.67 10.66
C GLU A 69 14.76 7.90 11.69
N SER A 70 15.27 9.14 11.78
CA SER A 70 16.24 9.52 12.80
C SER A 70 15.65 9.48 14.22
N LEU A 71 14.34 9.69 14.34
CA LEU A 71 13.60 9.72 15.59
C LEU A 71 13.03 8.34 15.97
N GLU A 72 12.63 7.53 14.99
CA GLU A 72 11.96 6.26 15.23
C GLU A 72 12.67 5.08 14.54
N LYS A 73 13.27 4.19 15.35
CA LYS A 73 13.97 2.99 14.86
C LYS A 73 13.09 2.08 14.00
N SER A 74 11.78 2.00 14.27
CA SER A 74 10.82 1.19 13.50
C SER A 74 10.69 1.61 12.04
N LEU A 75 11.07 2.86 11.72
CA LEU A 75 10.91 3.45 10.40
C LEU A 75 12.18 3.40 9.57
N ARG A 76 13.32 3.00 10.14
CA ARG A 76 14.62 3.05 9.47
C ARG A 76 14.63 2.35 8.11
N GLY A 77 15.28 3.00 7.15
CA GLY A 77 15.56 2.49 5.81
C GLY A 77 14.41 2.70 4.82
N LEU A 78 13.29 3.34 5.21
CA LEU A 78 12.15 3.59 4.31
C LEU A 78 12.51 4.51 3.14
N SER A 79 13.44 5.44 3.37
CA SER A 79 13.95 6.36 2.37
C SER A 79 15.11 5.80 1.53
N GLU A 80 15.66 4.65 1.89
CA GLU A 80 16.80 4.02 1.22
C GLU A 80 16.38 3.09 0.09
N ILE A 81 17.30 2.85 -0.85
CA ILE A 81 17.18 1.82 -1.88
C ILE A 81 17.77 0.53 -1.32
N PRO A 82 16.97 -0.48 -0.95
CA PRO A 82 17.54 -1.74 -0.52
C PRO A 82 18.12 -2.49 -1.73
N MET A 83 19.27 -3.14 -1.54
CA MET A 83 20.03 -3.76 -2.63
C MET A 83 20.49 -5.17 -2.26
N SER A 84 20.30 -6.13 -3.16
CA SER A 84 20.92 -7.46 -3.04
C SER A 84 22.33 -7.43 -3.62
N GLY A 85 23.32 -7.60 -2.73
CA GLY A 85 24.69 -7.97 -3.04
C GLY A 85 25.35 -7.12 -4.12
N ARG A 86 26.10 -7.78 -5.01
CA ARG A 86 26.87 -7.11 -6.07
C ARG A 86 26.00 -6.70 -7.27
N ASN A 87 24.92 -7.43 -7.55
CA ASN A 87 24.16 -7.26 -8.79
C ASN A 87 23.28 -6.01 -8.78
N ASP A 88 22.41 -5.84 -7.78
CA ASP A 88 21.57 -4.64 -7.68
C ASP A 88 22.43 -3.38 -7.53
N LYS A 89 23.49 -3.46 -6.71
CA LYS A 89 24.44 -2.36 -6.52
C LYS A 89 25.11 -1.95 -7.83
N ASN A 90 25.55 -2.89 -8.66
CA ASN A 90 26.15 -2.58 -9.96
C ASN A 90 25.18 -1.87 -10.90
N ILE A 91 23.90 -2.25 -10.90
CA ILE A 91 22.86 -1.62 -11.71
C ILE A 91 22.69 -0.15 -11.30
N PHE A 92 22.53 0.12 -9.99
CA PHE A 92 22.36 1.49 -9.51
C PHE A 92 23.65 2.33 -9.62
N MET A 93 24.84 1.74 -9.42
CA MET A 93 26.11 2.44 -9.65
C MET A 93 26.27 2.85 -11.11
N LYS A 94 25.88 1.99 -12.06
CA LYS A 94 25.85 2.34 -13.49
C LYS A 94 24.90 3.51 -13.75
N LEU A 95 23.70 3.50 -13.15
CA LEU A 95 22.75 4.60 -13.24
C LEU A 95 23.35 5.90 -12.68
N CYS A 96 23.95 5.84 -11.49
CA CYS A 96 24.59 6.99 -10.86
C CYS A 96 25.73 7.57 -11.71
N SER A 97 26.51 6.72 -12.38
CA SER A 97 27.53 7.16 -13.34
C SER A 97 26.94 7.86 -14.57
N GLU A 98 25.79 7.42 -15.07
CA GLU A 98 25.08 8.10 -16.17
C GLU A 98 24.54 9.47 -15.71
N LEU A 99 23.95 9.51 -14.51
CA LEU A 99 23.36 10.72 -13.93
C LEU A 99 24.39 11.67 -13.30
N LYS A 100 25.65 11.22 -13.14
CA LYS A 100 26.74 11.93 -12.44
C LYS A 100 26.38 12.28 -10.99
N CYS A 101 25.86 11.32 -10.25
CA CYS A 101 25.45 11.48 -8.86
C CYS A 101 26.03 10.41 -7.95
N GLU A 102 25.86 10.59 -6.65
CA GLU A 102 26.14 9.56 -5.65
C GLU A 102 24.98 8.56 -5.56
N LEU A 103 25.28 7.36 -5.02
CA LEU A 103 24.29 6.30 -4.80
C LEU A 103 23.42 6.63 -3.59
N ASP A 104 22.43 7.46 -3.83
CA ASP A 104 21.44 7.90 -2.84
C ASP A 104 20.09 8.16 -3.53
N SER A 105 18.99 7.78 -2.89
CA SER A 105 17.66 7.89 -3.47
C SER A 105 17.29 9.33 -3.82
N ILE A 106 17.62 10.30 -2.96
CA ILE A 106 17.30 11.71 -3.18
C ILE A 106 18.20 12.27 -4.28
N THR A 107 19.52 12.03 -4.19
CA THR A 107 20.49 12.54 -5.17
C THR A 107 20.22 12.02 -6.58
N ILE A 108 19.78 10.76 -6.74
CA ILE A 108 19.37 10.19 -8.03
C ILE A 108 18.17 10.96 -8.61
N LEU A 109 17.14 11.24 -7.80
CA LEU A 109 15.94 11.96 -8.25
C LEU A 109 16.25 13.42 -8.63
N GLU A 110 17.15 14.07 -7.88
CA GLU A 110 17.63 15.43 -8.18
C GLU A 110 18.40 15.47 -9.50
N ALA A 111 19.41 14.61 -9.65
CA ALA A 111 20.25 14.57 -10.84
C ALA A 111 19.42 14.27 -12.11
N TYR A 112 18.46 13.36 -12.00
CA TYR A 112 17.54 13.09 -13.10
C TYR A 112 16.63 14.28 -13.42
N SER A 113 16.14 15.00 -12.41
CA SER A 113 15.36 16.22 -12.60
C SER A 113 16.16 17.31 -13.31
N ASP A 114 17.44 17.48 -12.96
CA ASP A 114 18.33 18.46 -13.59
C ASP A 114 18.65 18.10 -15.05
N ILE A 115 18.76 16.81 -15.36
CA ILE A 115 18.86 16.32 -16.74
C ILE A 115 17.60 16.70 -17.53
N LEU A 116 16.40 16.49 -16.98
CA LEU A 116 15.16 16.86 -17.67
C LEU A 116 15.02 18.38 -17.87
N LYS A 117 15.47 19.20 -16.89
CA LYS A 117 15.45 20.67 -16.97
C LYS A 117 16.47 21.26 -17.96
N SER A 118 17.68 20.69 -18.01
CA SER A 118 18.78 21.21 -18.83
C SER A 118 18.56 21.03 -20.33
N HIS A 119 17.72 20.06 -20.73
CA HIS A 119 17.35 19.85 -22.13
C HIS A 119 16.23 20.82 -22.56
N LYS A 120 16.53 22.13 -22.61
CA LYS A 120 15.61 23.21 -22.99
C LYS A 120 14.97 23.09 -24.40
N VAL A 121 15.34 22.09 -25.21
CA VAL A 121 14.72 21.80 -26.51
C VAL A 121 14.27 20.32 -26.62
N GLY A 122 14.35 19.51 -25.55
CA GLY A 122 14.15 18.07 -25.71
C GLY A 122 13.86 17.23 -24.47
N GLY A 123 13.54 17.79 -23.29
CA GLY A 123 13.11 17.00 -22.14
C GLY A 123 11.95 16.06 -22.49
N LEU A 124 10.95 16.58 -23.22
CA LEU A 124 9.86 15.77 -23.76
C LEU A 124 10.36 14.75 -24.78
N GLY A 125 11.28 15.13 -25.68
CA GLY A 125 11.87 14.22 -26.67
C GLY A 125 12.67 13.07 -26.04
N ARG A 126 13.37 13.31 -24.93
CA ARG A 126 14.03 12.29 -24.12
C ARG A 126 13.00 11.33 -23.53
N LEU A 127 11.98 11.86 -22.86
CA LEU A 127 10.92 11.05 -22.25
C LEU A 127 10.16 10.22 -23.28
N VAL A 128 9.82 10.81 -24.44
CA VAL A 128 9.17 10.09 -25.55
C VAL A 128 10.04 8.90 -25.97
N LYS A 129 11.32 9.11 -26.27
CA LYS A 129 12.22 8.02 -26.67
C LYS A 129 12.45 6.99 -25.56
N GLY A 130 12.59 7.46 -24.32
CA GLY A 130 12.90 6.64 -23.16
C GLY A 130 11.74 5.77 -22.69
N LEU A 131 10.49 6.20 -22.91
CA LEU A 131 9.29 5.57 -22.38
C LEU A 131 8.43 4.85 -23.45
N GLU A 132 8.81 4.93 -24.73
CA GLU A 132 8.08 4.29 -25.83
C GLU A 132 8.19 2.75 -25.82
N SER A 133 9.27 2.19 -25.28
CA SER A 133 9.47 0.74 -25.18
C SER A 133 10.00 0.31 -23.82
N PHE A 134 9.26 -0.59 -23.15
CA PHE A 134 9.66 -1.14 -21.86
C PHE A 134 10.79 -2.17 -21.97
N ASN A 135 10.94 -2.85 -23.10
CA ASN A 135 12.02 -3.83 -23.30
C ASN A 135 12.85 -3.46 -24.54
N ILE A 136 13.93 -2.70 -24.32
CA ILE A 136 14.80 -2.23 -25.41
C ILE A 136 15.81 -3.27 -25.88
N ARG A 137 15.83 -4.49 -25.29
CA ARG A 137 16.66 -5.68 -25.59
C ARG A 137 18.20 -5.47 -25.50
N ARG A 138 18.76 -4.37 -26.02
CA ARG A 138 20.19 -4.02 -25.99
C ARG A 138 20.39 -2.65 -25.33
N GLY A 139 21.54 -2.45 -24.70
CA GLY A 139 21.95 -1.15 -24.12
C GLY A 139 21.27 -0.74 -22.80
N GLY A 140 20.13 -1.34 -22.44
CA GLY A 140 19.37 -0.98 -21.24
C GLY A 140 19.87 -1.55 -19.90
N TYR A 141 19.18 -1.17 -18.84
CA TYR A 141 19.36 -1.63 -17.47
C TYR A 141 18.53 -2.90 -17.24
N SER A 142 19.15 -3.94 -16.69
CA SER A 142 18.39 -5.05 -16.11
C SER A 142 17.61 -4.54 -14.89
N LEU A 143 16.46 -5.14 -14.61
CA LEU A 143 15.65 -4.76 -13.44
C LEU A 143 16.30 -5.25 -12.13
N PRO A 144 16.49 -4.38 -11.13
CA PRO A 144 16.81 -4.79 -9.76
C PRO A 144 15.80 -5.77 -9.16
N SER A 145 16.23 -6.54 -8.14
CA SER A 145 15.40 -7.57 -7.50
C SER A 145 14.07 -7.05 -6.95
N ILE A 146 14.03 -5.80 -6.43
CA ILE A 146 12.81 -5.14 -5.93
C ILE A 146 11.69 -5.00 -6.96
N PHE A 147 12.01 -5.09 -8.26
CA PHE A 147 11.03 -5.02 -9.36
C PHE A 147 10.66 -6.40 -9.93
N LYS A 148 11.33 -7.47 -9.47
CA LYS A 148 11.15 -8.86 -9.94
C LYS A 148 10.37 -9.70 -8.93
N LEU A 149 9.52 -9.08 -8.11
CA LEU A 149 8.75 -9.76 -7.07
C LEU A 149 7.67 -10.67 -7.69
N GLU A 150 7.58 -11.90 -7.18
CA GLU A 150 6.54 -12.85 -7.58
C GLU A 150 5.30 -12.69 -6.68
N LEU A 151 4.16 -12.34 -7.29
CA LEU A 151 2.90 -12.11 -6.56
C LEU A 151 1.98 -13.33 -6.61
N TYR A 152 2.01 -14.17 -5.59
CA TYR A 152 1.10 -15.33 -5.45
C TYR A 152 -0.40 -14.95 -5.44
N ALA A 153 -0.74 -13.73 -5.02
CA ALA A 153 -2.14 -13.25 -5.00
C ALA A 153 -2.72 -12.96 -6.40
N LEU A 154 -1.87 -12.72 -7.40
CA LEU A 154 -2.28 -12.41 -8.77
C LEU A 154 -2.02 -13.57 -9.75
N THR A 155 -1.32 -14.63 -9.34
CA THR A 155 -0.94 -15.76 -10.21
C THR A 155 -1.88 -16.95 -10.14
N ARG A 156 -3.20 -16.74 -9.94
CA ARG A 156 -4.22 -17.79 -10.17
C ARG A 156 -4.48 -18.08 -11.66
N SER A 157 -3.46 -18.00 -12.51
CA SER A 157 -3.50 -18.66 -13.82
C SER A 157 -2.98 -20.08 -13.66
N THR A 158 -3.88 -21.05 -13.60
CA THR A 158 -3.55 -22.42 -13.98
C THR A 158 -2.99 -22.38 -15.41
N PHE A 159 -1.92 -23.14 -15.69
CA PHE A 159 -1.30 -23.31 -17.03
C PHE A 159 -0.22 -22.32 -17.51
N PHE A 160 0.84 -22.07 -16.72
CA PHE A 160 2.17 -21.87 -17.33
C PHE A 160 3.03 -23.10 -17.06
N LYS A 161 2.86 -24.11 -17.93
CA LYS A 161 3.91 -25.08 -18.22
C LYS A 161 4.82 -24.39 -19.23
N ASP A 162 5.95 -23.89 -18.76
CA ASP A 162 7.19 -23.53 -19.50
C ASP A 162 7.79 -22.26 -18.92
N GLY A 163 9.07 -22.36 -18.51
CA GLY A 163 9.85 -21.31 -17.86
C GLY A 163 10.12 -20.12 -18.77
N PHE A 164 9.12 -19.26 -18.97
CA PHE A 164 9.27 -17.99 -19.66
C PHE A 164 10.00 -17.00 -18.74
N SER A 165 11.33 -17.02 -18.78
CA SER A 165 12.18 -16.00 -18.18
C SER A 165 12.16 -14.76 -19.06
N ILE A 166 11.36 -13.75 -18.69
CA ILE A 166 11.48 -12.41 -19.27
C ILE A 166 12.50 -11.66 -18.41
N ASP A 167 13.71 -11.44 -18.93
CA ASP A 167 14.68 -10.49 -18.34
C ASP A 167 14.66 -9.18 -19.15
N PRO A 168 13.70 -8.29 -18.88
CA PRO A 168 13.56 -7.07 -19.65
C PRO A 168 14.73 -6.14 -19.37
N LYS A 169 15.13 -5.39 -20.41
CA LYS A 169 16.06 -4.27 -20.26
C LYS A 169 15.34 -2.96 -20.49
N VAL A 170 15.43 -2.04 -19.55
CA VAL A 170 14.72 -0.75 -19.55
C VAL A 170 15.68 0.42 -19.77
N SER A 171 15.14 1.57 -20.17
CA SER A 171 15.86 2.86 -20.19
C SER A 171 16.14 3.35 -18.76
N SER A 172 17.05 4.34 -18.63
CA SER A 172 17.23 5.04 -17.35
C SER A 172 15.96 5.78 -16.93
N ASP A 173 15.19 6.33 -17.88
CA ASP A 173 13.93 7.01 -17.60
C ASP A 173 12.91 6.04 -16.94
N PHE A 174 12.70 4.85 -17.51
CA PHE A 174 11.84 3.83 -16.87
C PHE A 174 12.35 3.42 -15.49
N LEU A 175 13.66 3.19 -15.36
CA LEU A 175 14.26 2.76 -14.10
C LEU A 175 14.05 3.80 -12.98
N VAL A 176 14.24 5.09 -13.29
CA VAL A 176 14.05 6.18 -12.32
C VAL A 176 12.57 6.37 -11.98
N LEU A 177 11.65 6.32 -12.96
CA LEU A 177 10.21 6.46 -12.68
C LEU A 177 9.67 5.27 -11.85
N MET A 178 10.12 4.04 -12.13
CA MET A 178 9.79 2.87 -11.31
C MET A 178 10.39 2.98 -9.90
N LEU A 179 11.62 3.46 -9.77
CA LEU A 179 12.25 3.69 -8.48
C LEU A 179 11.47 4.73 -7.66
N ALA A 180 11.07 5.84 -8.27
CA ALA A 180 10.23 6.86 -7.63
C ALA A 180 8.89 6.26 -7.15
N GLY A 181 8.28 5.40 -7.98
CA GLY A 181 7.08 4.64 -7.66
C GLY A 181 7.24 3.67 -6.50
N TYR A 182 8.33 2.90 -6.50
CA TYR A 182 8.70 2.01 -5.39
C TYR A 182 8.86 2.80 -4.09
N LEU A 183 9.63 3.88 -4.12
CA LEU A 183 9.93 4.72 -2.96
C LEU A 183 8.67 5.35 -2.38
N VAL A 184 7.78 5.92 -3.20
CA VAL A 184 6.54 6.49 -2.67
C VAL A 184 5.62 5.41 -2.10
N SER A 185 5.46 4.28 -2.79
CA SER A 185 4.53 3.21 -2.37
C SER A 185 4.88 2.61 -1.00
N ARG A 186 6.14 2.70 -0.58
CA ARG A 186 6.64 2.18 0.69
C ARG A 186 6.20 3.07 1.85
N VAL A 187 5.14 2.68 2.55
CA VAL A 187 4.52 3.49 3.62
C VAL A 187 5.07 3.18 5.01
N GLY A 188 5.67 2.02 5.22
CA GLY A 188 6.00 1.61 6.58
C GLY A 188 6.68 0.27 6.68
N ARG A 189 6.82 -0.22 7.91
CA ARG A 189 7.36 -1.54 8.21
C ARG A 189 6.44 -2.28 9.13
N THR A 190 6.36 -3.59 8.92
CA THR A 190 5.59 -4.49 9.79
C THR A 190 6.38 -5.72 10.13
N LYS A 191 6.05 -6.30 11.27
CA LYS A 191 6.63 -7.55 11.75
C LYS A 191 5.81 -8.70 11.17
N LEU A 192 6.45 -9.64 10.47
CA LEU A 192 5.78 -10.80 9.91
C LEU A 192 5.73 -11.95 10.93
N ASP A 193 6.85 -12.16 11.64
CA ASP A 193 7.01 -13.11 12.72
C ASP A 193 8.01 -12.57 13.76
N LYS A 194 8.33 -13.34 14.79
CA LYS A 194 9.22 -12.93 15.89
C LYS A 194 10.56 -12.32 15.42
N ASN A 195 11.09 -12.75 14.27
CA ASN A 195 12.43 -12.42 13.78
C ASN A 195 12.45 -11.71 12.42
N SER A 196 11.34 -11.63 11.70
CA SER A 196 11.30 -11.09 10.34
C SER A 196 10.41 -9.84 10.22
N TRP A 197 10.91 -8.88 9.42
CA TRP A 197 10.24 -7.62 9.12
C TRP A 197 10.08 -7.47 7.62
N ALA A 198 8.98 -6.88 7.21
CA ALA A 198 8.72 -6.50 5.83
C ALA A 198 8.46 -5.00 5.72
N SER A 199 8.91 -4.43 4.62
CA SER A 199 8.44 -3.15 4.10
C SER A 199 7.00 -3.30 3.64
N VAL A 200 6.14 -2.38 4.06
CA VAL A 200 4.74 -2.32 3.65
C VAL A 200 4.62 -1.35 2.49
N HIS A 201 4.09 -1.84 1.37
CA HIS A 201 3.79 -1.08 0.19
C HIS A 201 2.28 -0.99 -0.03
N ILE A 202 1.80 0.21 -0.31
CA ILE A 202 0.42 0.46 -0.75
C ILE A 202 0.48 0.84 -2.22
N LEU A 203 -0.12 -0.01 -3.05
CA LEU A 203 -0.06 0.09 -4.50
C LEU A 203 -1.47 0.34 -5.04
N PRO A 204 -1.65 1.36 -5.91
CA PRO A 204 -2.93 1.59 -6.57
C PRO A 204 -3.10 0.56 -7.70
N LEU A 205 -4.31 0.01 -7.83
CA LEU A 205 -4.62 -0.92 -8.91
C LEU A 205 -4.98 -0.24 -10.23
N ASP A 206 -5.25 1.06 -10.17
CA ASP A 206 -5.64 1.90 -11.30
C ASP A 206 -4.95 3.28 -11.27
N LEU A 207 -5.13 4.06 -12.33
CA LEU A 207 -4.68 5.44 -12.44
C LEU A 207 -5.80 6.46 -12.16
N ALA A 208 -6.78 6.08 -11.33
CA ALA A 208 -7.96 6.90 -11.09
C ALA A 208 -7.76 7.93 -9.96
N TRP A 209 -6.71 7.78 -9.15
CA TRP A 209 -6.45 8.65 -8.01
C TRP A 209 -6.04 10.07 -8.42
N LYS A 210 -6.66 11.07 -7.81
CA LYS A 210 -6.12 12.44 -7.84
C LYS A 210 -4.84 12.51 -6.99
N ARG A 211 -3.89 13.35 -7.42
CA ARG A 211 -2.62 13.59 -6.73
C ARG A 211 -2.81 13.93 -5.25
N SER A 212 -3.70 14.88 -4.93
CA SER A 212 -3.96 15.32 -3.56
C SER A 212 -4.45 14.19 -2.66
N TRP A 213 -5.36 13.36 -3.17
CA TRP A 213 -5.91 12.23 -2.44
C TRP A 213 -4.91 11.09 -2.27
N TRP A 214 -4.10 10.81 -3.30
CA TRP A 214 -2.99 9.86 -3.19
C TRP A 214 -1.99 10.29 -2.11
N LEU A 215 -1.65 11.58 -2.04
CA LEU A 215 -0.78 12.12 -0.99
C LEU A 215 -1.38 12.02 0.41
N ILE A 216 -2.68 12.32 0.56
CA ILE A 216 -3.39 12.17 1.83
C ILE A 216 -3.38 10.71 2.28
N LEU A 217 -3.65 9.78 1.37
CA LEU A 217 -3.61 8.34 1.64
C LEU A 217 -2.23 7.90 2.13
N GLN A 218 -1.18 8.28 1.40
CA GLN A 218 0.21 7.97 1.77
C GLN A 218 0.56 8.55 3.14
N GLY A 219 0.13 9.78 3.43
CA GLY A 219 0.33 10.43 4.73
C GLY A 219 -0.38 9.71 5.88
N LYS A 220 -1.64 9.30 5.69
CA LYS A 220 -2.44 8.60 6.71
C LYS A 220 -1.94 7.18 7.00
N LEU A 221 -1.32 6.53 6.02
CA LEU A 221 -0.82 5.16 6.13
C LEU A 221 0.68 5.07 6.44
N SER A 222 1.36 6.21 6.50
CA SER A 222 2.78 6.27 6.81
C SER A 222 3.03 5.91 8.27
N GLY A 223 4.03 5.07 8.53
CA GLY A 223 4.51 4.78 9.88
C GLY A 223 4.63 3.30 10.20
N ARG A 224 4.45 2.96 11.49
CA ARG A 224 4.58 1.58 11.98
C ARG A 224 3.29 0.80 11.77
N TRP A 225 3.41 -0.36 11.13
CA TRP A 225 2.30 -1.28 10.88
C TRP A 225 2.32 -2.46 11.86
N TYR A 226 1.16 -2.78 12.44
CA TYR A 226 1.03 -3.84 13.44
C TYR A 226 1.09 -5.25 12.86
N GLY A 227 0.66 -5.41 11.61
CA GLY A 227 0.65 -6.66 10.85
C GLY A 227 -0.16 -6.49 9.59
N MET A 228 -0.18 -7.52 8.74
CA MET A 228 -0.99 -7.57 7.52
C MET A 228 -2.00 -8.73 7.50
N LYS A 229 -1.93 -9.64 8.49
CA LYS A 229 -2.85 -10.77 8.61
C LYS A 229 -3.57 -10.71 9.96
N PRO A 230 -4.87 -11.07 10.02
CA PRO A 230 -5.70 -11.55 8.91
C PRO A 230 -6.15 -10.44 7.96
N ALA A 231 -6.55 -10.80 6.72
CA ALA A 231 -6.93 -9.84 5.68
C ALA A 231 -8.14 -8.98 6.07
N ASP A 232 -9.14 -9.57 6.73
CA ASP A 232 -10.34 -8.85 7.20
C ASP A 232 -9.99 -7.72 8.18
N ALA A 233 -9.04 -7.97 9.09
CA ALA A 233 -8.54 -6.97 10.02
C ALA A 233 -7.76 -5.86 9.31
N LEU A 234 -6.97 -6.21 8.28
CA LEU A 234 -6.25 -5.24 7.46
C LEU A 234 -7.22 -4.35 6.66
N VAL A 235 -8.26 -4.93 6.06
CA VAL A 235 -9.28 -4.18 5.33
C VAL A 235 -10.02 -3.24 6.28
N LEU A 236 -10.42 -3.70 7.48
CA LEU A 236 -11.00 -2.84 8.51
C LEU A 236 -10.05 -1.72 8.94
N HIS A 237 -8.76 -2.03 9.14
CA HIS A 237 -7.75 -1.01 9.45
C HIS A 237 -7.71 0.09 8.38
N LEU A 238 -7.71 -0.29 7.10
CA LEU A 238 -7.73 0.66 5.99
C LEU A 238 -9.04 1.47 5.97
N LEU A 239 -10.20 0.82 6.12
CA LEU A 239 -11.51 1.49 6.15
C LEU A 239 -11.58 2.54 7.27
N ILE A 240 -11.11 2.22 8.47
CA ILE A 240 -11.15 3.13 9.63
C ILE A 240 -10.24 4.34 9.37
N ASN A 241 -9.00 4.14 8.93
CA ASN A 241 -8.05 5.24 8.75
C ASN A 241 -8.37 6.10 7.52
N LEU A 242 -8.94 5.49 6.48
CA LEU A 242 -9.28 6.14 5.22
C LEU A 242 -10.77 6.52 5.11
N TRP A 243 -11.54 6.43 6.18
CA TRP A 243 -13.01 6.56 6.13
C TRP A 243 -13.50 7.80 5.36
N ASP A 244 -12.99 8.98 5.72
CA ASP A 244 -13.37 10.24 5.07
C ASP A 244 -12.91 10.34 3.62
N LEU A 245 -11.78 9.69 3.29
CA LEU A 245 -11.22 9.65 1.94
C LEU A 245 -12.10 8.79 1.03
N LEU A 246 -12.48 7.61 1.51
CA LEU A 246 -13.27 6.63 0.77
C LEU A 246 -14.70 7.12 0.50
N ARG A 247 -15.25 8.02 1.32
CA ARG A 247 -16.52 8.69 1.05
C ARG A 247 -16.51 9.47 -0.27
N SER A 248 -15.35 10.00 -0.64
CA SER A 248 -15.20 10.81 -1.87
C SER A 248 -14.69 9.99 -3.05
N GLU A 249 -13.71 9.11 -2.81
CA GLU A 249 -13.02 8.34 -3.86
C GLU A 249 -12.74 6.90 -3.38
N PRO A 250 -13.73 6.00 -3.43
CA PRO A 250 -13.54 4.61 -3.02
C PRO A 250 -12.84 3.82 -4.14
N HIS A 251 -11.58 3.45 -3.88
CA HIS A 251 -10.74 2.68 -4.81
C HIS A 251 -10.10 1.48 -4.12
N ASP A 252 -9.90 0.41 -4.88
CA ASP A 252 -9.23 -0.79 -4.41
C ASP A 252 -7.72 -0.60 -4.36
N LEU A 253 -7.09 -1.27 -3.40
CA LEU A 253 -5.65 -1.18 -3.16
C LEU A 253 -5.03 -2.58 -3.14
N MET A 254 -3.76 -2.66 -3.52
CA MET A 254 -2.91 -3.81 -3.22
C MET A 254 -1.99 -3.45 -2.06
N VAL A 255 -2.04 -4.25 -1.00
CA VAL A 255 -1.09 -4.16 0.12
C VAL A 255 -0.06 -5.27 -0.04
N LEU A 256 1.21 -4.89 -0.11
CA LEU A 256 2.33 -5.79 -0.34
C LEU A 256 3.34 -5.68 0.80
N GLY A 257 3.63 -6.79 1.46
CA GLY A 257 4.74 -6.94 2.39
C GLY A 257 5.97 -7.48 1.65
N VAL A 258 7.01 -6.67 1.55
CA VAL A 258 8.27 -7.01 0.87
C VAL A 258 9.36 -7.23 1.91
N ILE A 259 9.99 -8.40 1.89
CA ILE A 259 11.28 -8.60 2.57
C ILE A 259 12.34 -7.94 1.70
N ASP A 260 12.95 -6.89 2.24
CA ASP A 260 13.99 -6.15 1.55
C ASP A 260 15.19 -7.07 1.25
N PRO A 261 15.86 -6.89 0.10
CA PRO A 261 17.05 -7.65 -0.23
C PRO A 261 18.20 -7.34 0.75
N VAL A 262 18.93 -8.37 1.18
CA VAL A 262 20.08 -8.26 2.09
C VAL A 262 21.17 -9.27 1.69
N GLY A 263 22.40 -8.78 1.52
CA GLY A 263 23.52 -9.64 1.12
C GLY A 263 23.21 -10.35 -0.19
N PRO A 264 23.39 -11.68 -0.32
CA PRO A 264 23.08 -12.39 -1.55
C PRO A 264 21.58 -12.63 -1.78
N MET A 265 20.70 -12.33 -0.81
CA MET A 265 19.28 -12.64 -0.90
C MET A 265 18.53 -11.56 -1.67
N PRO A 266 17.79 -11.91 -2.75
CA PRO A 266 16.96 -10.96 -3.49
C PRO A 266 15.72 -10.55 -2.68
N ALA A 267 15.06 -9.49 -3.13
CA ALA A 267 13.78 -9.06 -2.59
C ALA A 267 12.72 -10.17 -2.75
N ALA A 268 11.84 -10.34 -1.76
CA ALA A 268 10.77 -11.33 -1.81
C ALA A 268 9.43 -10.77 -1.31
N ALA A 269 8.33 -11.12 -2.00
CA ALA A 269 6.98 -10.80 -1.54
C ALA A 269 6.56 -11.80 -0.45
N ALA A 270 6.52 -11.34 0.80
CA ALA A 270 6.12 -12.18 1.93
C ALA A 270 4.60 -12.26 2.11
N VAL A 271 3.89 -11.17 1.79
CA VAL A 271 2.42 -11.09 1.89
C VAL A 271 1.93 -10.22 0.76
N SER A 272 0.86 -10.64 0.07
CA SER A 272 0.17 -9.82 -0.93
C SER A 272 -1.32 -9.95 -0.69
N ILE A 273 -1.98 -8.83 -0.44
CA ILE A 273 -3.41 -8.76 -0.12
C ILE A 273 -4.07 -7.74 -1.04
N HIS A 274 -5.05 -8.22 -1.81
CA HIS A 274 -6.01 -7.35 -2.48
C HIS A 274 -7.00 -6.82 -1.44
N ALA A 275 -7.06 -5.50 -1.27
CA ALA A 275 -8.00 -4.82 -0.39
C ALA A 275 -9.14 -4.20 -1.24
N PRO A 276 -10.30 -4.86 -1.35
CA PRO A 276 -11.43 -4.40 -2.17
C PRO A 276 -12.22 -3.30 -1.44
N LEU A 277 -11.55 -2.18 -1.14
CA LEU A 277 -12.11 -1.10 -0.33
C LEU A 277 -13.37 -0.52 -0.96
N ARG A 278 -13.48 -0.50 -2.29
CA ARG A 278 -14.67 0.06 -2.95
C ARG A 278 -15.93 -0.74 -2.66
N GLU A 279 -15.88 -2.05 -2.88
CA GLU A 279 -17.03 -2.93 -2.66
C GLU A 279 -17.40 -2.99 -1.18
N VAL A 280 -16.39 -3.13 -0.31
CA VAL A 280 -16.62 -3.25 1.14
C VAL A 280 -17.13 -1.94 1.72
N TYR A 281 -16.60 -0.78 1.29
CA TYR A 281 -17.09 0.52 1.74
C TYR A 281 -18.57 0.70 1.42
N VAL A 282 -19.01 0.40 0.19
CA VAL A 282 -20.42 0.56 -0.21
C VAL A 282 -21.36 -0.27 0.67
N ARG A 283 -20.97 -1.50 1.03
CA ARG A 283 -21.77 -2.35 1.93
C ARG A 283 -21.72 -1.89 3.38
N ALA A 284 -20.55 -1.46 3.82
CA ALA A 284 -20.30 -1.09 5.20
C ALA A 284 -20.64 0.36 5.55
N GLU A 285 -20.91 1.22 4.56
CA GLU A 285 -21.01 2.67 4.74
C GLU A 285 -21.85 3.07 5.95
N ARG A 286 -23.10 2.57 5.98
CA ARG A 286 -24.05 2.89 7.05
C ARG A 286 -23.74 2.18 8.37
N PRO A 287 -23.60 0.84 8.42
CA PRO A 287 -23.35 0.15 9.69
C PRO A 287 -21.99 0.51 10.30
N LEU A 288 -20.91 0.55 9.52
CA LEU A 288 -19.60 0.97 10.01
C LEU A 288 -19.59 2.46 10.33
N GLY A 289 -20.25 3.31 9.53
CA GLY A 289 -20.43 4.73 9.87
C GLY A 289 -21.03 4.92 11.26
N TYR A 290 -22.12 4.22 11.57
CA TYR A 290 -22.79 4.27 12.87
C TYR A 290 -21.90 3.81 14.05
N VAL A 291 -21.00 2.85 13.79
CA VAL A 291 -19.98 2.39 14.75
C VAL A 291 -18.88 3.42 14.93
N LEU A 292 -18.46 4.10 13.86
CA LEU A 292 -17.36 5.07 13.88
C LEU A 292 -17.79 6.47 14.36
N ASP A 293 -19.08 6.78 14.38
CA ASP A 293 -19.63 8.08 14.83
C ASP A 293 -19.40 8.33 16.33
N GLU A 294 -19.27 7.27 17.13
CA GLU A 294 -18.98 7.36 18.57
C GLU A 294 -17.50 7.12 18.85
N GLU A 295 -16.84 8.05 19.55
CA GLU A 295 -15.40 7.99 19.85
C GLU A 295 -15.01 6.68 20.55
N TRP A 296 -15.73 6.30 21.60
CA TRP A 296 -15.45 5.07 22.35
C TRP A 296 -15.55 3.81 21.48
N SER A 297 -16.47 3.79 20.50
CA SER A 297 -16.73 2.64 19.64
C SER A 297 -15.68 2.55 18.54
N ARG A 298 -15.28 3.69 17.99
CA ARG A 298 -14.13 3.81 17.09
C ARG A 298 -12.85 3.33 17.76
N ASP A 299 -12.59 3.75 18.99
CA ASP A 299 -11.40 3.37 19.75
C ASP A 299 -11.39 1.86 20.06
N ALA A 300 -12.52 1.32 20.53
CA ALA A 300 -12.69 -0.11 20.77
C ALA A 300 -12.43 -0.94 19.50
N LEU A 301 -13.02 -0.54 18.36
CA LEU A 301 -12.82 -1.24 17.10
C LEU A 301 -11.37 -1.12 16.62
N THR A 302 -10.78 0.08 16.69
CA THR A 302 -9.38 0.31 16.33
C THR A 302 -8.44 -0.55 17.17
N TRP A 303 -8.70 -0.64 18.46
CA TRP A 303 -7.92 -1.45 19.39
C TRP A 303 -8.05 -2.95 19.09
N LEU A 304 -9.26 -3.46 18.87
CA LEU A 304 -9.47 -4.86 18.46
C LEU A 304 -8.77 -5.20 17.15
N VAL A 305 -8.83 -4.30 16.15
CA VAL A 305 -8.13 -4.46 14.87
C VAL A 305 -6.61 -4.52 15.10
N ARG A 306 -6.07 -3.62 15.93
CA ARG A 306 -4.64 -3.63 16.28
C ARG A 306 -4.23 -4.93 16.98
N LYS A 307 -5.05 -5.44 17.89
CA LYS A 307 -4.82 -6.72 18.58
C LYS A 307 -4.82 -7.90 17.61
N ALA A 308 -5.76 -7.93 16.67
CA ALA A 308 -5.84 -8.97 15.65
C ALA A 308 -4.62 -8.97 14.70
N LEU A 309 -4.12 -7.78 14.34
CA LEU A 309 -2.99 -7.64 13.42
C LEU A 309 -1.62 -7.90 14.08
N ASN A 310 -1.46 -7.62 15.37
CA ASN A 310 -0.16 -7.65 16.02
C ASN A 310 0.23 -9.07 16.48
N VAL A 311 1.25 -9.64 15.82
CA VAL A 311 1.68 -11.04 15.93
C VAL A 311 2.07 -11.45 17.35
N ASP A 312 2.56 -10.53 18.18
CA ASP A 312 3.06 -10.81 19.53
C ASP A 312 2.05 -10.52 20.65
N GLN A 313 0.78 -10.22 20.33
CA GLN A 313 -0.22 -9.85 21.34
C GLN A 313 -0.94 -11.05 21.94
N ASP A 314 -1.05 -11.06 23.27
CA ASP A 314 -1.94 -11.96 23.99
C ASP A 314 -3.39 -11.72 23.58
N GLY A 315 -4.16 -12.80 23.46
CA GLY A 315 -5.56 -12.75 23.03
C GLY A 315 -5.77 -12.47 21.54
N ARG A 316 -4.71 -12.41 20.72
CA ARG A 316 -4.78 -12.19 19.27
C ARG A 316 -5.79 -13.12 18.58
N GLU A 317 -5.76 -14.41 18.84
CA GLU A 317 -6.65 -15.39 18.18
C GLU A 317 -8.14 -15.09 18.45
N ILE A 318 -8.47 -14.63 19.67
CA ILE A 318 -9.82 -14.23 20.03
C ILE A 318 -10.19 -12.91 19.36
N ALA A 319 -9.27 -11.93 19.34
CA ALA A 319 -9.46 -10.69 18.62
C ALA A 319 -9.66 -10.92 17.12
N GLU A 320 -8.90 -11.82 16.50
CA GLU A 320 -9.06 -12.21 15.09
C GLU A 320 -10.45 -12.79 14.83
N LYS A 321 -10.93 -13.68 15.70
CA LYS A 321 -12.28 -14.24 15.60
C LYS A 321 -13.36 -13.15 15.69
N PHE A 322 -13.27 -12.25 16.65
CA PHE A 322 -14.24 -11.16 16.78
C PHE A 322 -14.16 -10.17 15.63
N ILE A 323 -12.97 -9.81 15.17
CA ILE A 323 -12.79 -8.93 14.02
C ILE A 323 -13.37 -9.53 12.75
N LYS A 324 -13.21 -10.83 12.52
CA LYS A 324 -13.86 -11.51 11.40
C LYS A 324 -15.39 -11.40 11.48
N LEU A 325 -15.96 -11.63 12.66
CA LEU A 325 -17.41 -11.52 12.86
C LEU A 325 -17.88 -10.06 12.71
N VAL A 326 -17.14 -9.08 13.22
CA VAL A 326 -17.41 -7.64 13.00
C VAL A 326 -17.37 -7.32 11.50
N PHE A 327 -16.35 -7.78 10.78
CA PHE A 327 -16.19 -7.55 9.35
C PHE A 327 -17.36 -8.09 8.53
N LEU A 328 -17.86 -9.28 8.87
CA LEU A 328 -19.06 -9.84 8.24
C LEU A 328 -20.33 -9.08 8.67
N SER A 329 -20.43 -8.70 9.94
CA SER A 329 -21.61 -7.99 10.48
C SER A 329 -21.79 -6.60 9.86
N ILE A 330 -20.71 -5.85 9.62
CA ILE A 330 -20.78 -4.56 8.92
C ILE A 330 -21.15 -4.71 7.45
N GLN A 331 -21.02 -5.91 6.88
CA GLN A 331 -21.52 -6.23 5.54
C GLN A 331 -22.93 -6.85 5.60
N GLU A 332 -23.65 -6.60 6.69
CA GLU A 332 -25.04 -6.99 6.92
C GLU A 332 -25.28 -8.51 7.09
N ASP A 333 -24.25 -9.30 7.40
CA ASP A 333 -24.44 -10.70 7.81
C ASP A 333 -25.10 -10.76 9.20
N THR A 334 -26.36 -11.22 9.24
CA THR A 334 -27.12 -11.36 10.48
C THR A 334 -26.57 -12.42 11.42
N ARG A 335 -26.14 -13.55 10.88
CA ARG A 335 -25.66 -14.69 11.66
C ARG A 335 -24.33 -14.35 12.31
N ALA A 336 -23.46 -13.65 11.59
CA ALA A 336 -22.20 -13.17 12.15
C ALA A 336 -22.43 -12.21 13.34
N LEU A 337 -23.44 -11.34 13.27
CA LEU A 337 -23.76 -10.41 14.34
C LEU A 337 -24.33 -11.11 15.59
N GLU A 338 -25.22 -12.08 15.38
CA GLU A 338 -25.75 -12.93 16.45
C GLU A 338 -24.64 -13.74 17.12
N GLU A 339 -23.75 -14.34 16.33
CA GLU A 339 -22.60 -15.08 16.83
C GLU A 339 -21.63 -14.18 17.58
N LEU A 340 -21.33 -12.97 17.06
CA LEU A 340 -20.50 -11.98 17.73
C LEU A 340 -21.06 -11.65 19.12
N SER A 341 -22.35 -11.35 19.19
CA SER A 341 -23.05 -11.00 20.43
C SER A 341 -23.05 -12.16 21.43
N LEU A 342 -23.32 -13.39 20.97
CA LEU A 342 -23.35 -14.58 21.82
C LEU A 342 -21.98 -14.93 22.38
N ILE A 343 -20.95 -15.01 21.52
CA ILE A 343 -19.62 -15.48 21.92
C ILE A 343 -18.93 -14.45 22.80
N SER A 344 -19.00 -13.17 22.44
CA SER A 344 -18.44 -12.09 23.28
C SER A 344 -19.08 -12.06 24.67
N SER A 345 -20.41 -12.18 24.75
CA SER A 345 -21.13 -12.20 26.04
C SER A 345 -20.82 -13.43 26.88
N ARG A 346 -20.73 -14.63 26.26
CA ARG A 346 -20.34 -15.86 26.95
C ARG A 346 -18.91 -15.78 27.49
N LEU A 347 -17.98 -15.27 26.69
CA LEU A 347 -16.59 -15.11 27.10
C LEU A 347 -16.48 -14.12 28.26
N GLU A 348 -17.11 -12.93 28.14
CA GLU A 348 -17.16 -11.95 29.23
C GLU A 348 -17.73 -12.56 30.52
N ALA A 349 -18.89 -13.22 30.46
CA ALA A 349 -19.52 -13.84 31.63
C ALA A 349 -18.65 -14.94 32.25
N SER A 350 -18.00 -15.77 31.43
CA SER A 350 -17.13 -16.84 31.90
C SER A 350 -15.92 -16.32 32.67
N ILE A 351 -15.33 -15.19 32.23
CA ILE A 351 -14.17 -14.58 32.90
C ILE A 351 -14.62 -13.83 34.16
N LEU A 352 -15.78 -13.17 34.14
CA LEU A 352 -16.34 -12.50 35.32
C LEU A 352 -16.73 -13.47 36.43
N ALA A 353 -17.07 -14.71 36.09
CA ALA A 353 -17.31 -15.77 37.07
C ALA A 353 -16.02 -16.24 37.79
N MET A 354 -14.84 -15.86 37.30
CA MET A 354 -13.56 -16.19 37.95
C MET A 354 -13.31 -15.26 39.13
N LYS A 355 -12.94 -15.84 40.29
CA LYS A 355 -12.74 -15.07 41.54
C LYS A 355 -11.69 -13.95 41.44
N GLN A 356 -10.63 -14.13 40.64
CA GLN A 356 -9.60 -13.11 40.38
C GLN A 356 -8.96 -13.30 38.99
N PRO A 357 -9.47 -12.65 37.93
CA PRO A 357 -8.81 -12.66 36.62
C PRO A 357 -7.45 -11.97 36.70
N LYS A 358 -6.39 -12.63 36.20
CA LYS A 358 -5.02 -12.12 36.15
C LYS A 358 -4.55 -12.08 34.70
N GLY A 359 -3.28 -11.71 34.45
CA GLY A 359 -2.63 -11.65 33.14
C GLY A 359 -3.56 -11.63 31.91
N ILE A 360 -3.61 -12.76 31.20
CA ILE A 360 -4.35 -12.95 29.95
C ILE A 360 -5.87 -12.87 30.14
N GLU A 361 -6.42 -13.26 31.29
CA GLU A 361 -7.87 -13.21 31.52
C GLU A 361 -8.38 -11.77 31.52
N ARG A 362 -7.61 -10.81 32.05
CA ARG A 362 -7.98 -9.37 31.99
C ARG A 362 -7.98 -8.83 30.57
N GLU A 363 -7.03 -9.29 29.78
CA GLU A 363 -6.91 -8.93 28.37
C GLU A 363 -8.10 -9.46 27.58
N LEU A 364 -8.40 -10.76 27.74
CA LEU A 364 -9.56 -11.42 27.12
C LEU A 364 -10.89 -10.80 27.55
N LEU A 365 -11.00 -10.36 28.81
CA LEU A 365 -12.18 -9.64 29.29
C LEU A 365 -12.39 -8.31 28.55
N THR A 366 -11.30 -7.58 28.29
CA THR A 366 -11.34 -6.32 27.54
C THR A 366 -11.75 -6.57 26.08
N ILE A 367 -11.12 -7.56 25.43
CA ILE A 367 -11.46 -8.01 24.08
C ILE A 367 -12.95 -8.39 23.98
N ALA A 368 -13.45 -9.19 24.93
CA ALA A 368 -14.85 -9.61 24.96
C ALA A 368 -15.81 -8.43 25.16
N ARG A 369 -15.49 -7.51 26.08
CA ARG A 369 -16.30 -6.31 26.36
C ARG A 369 -16.43 -5.40 25.16
N ASP A 370 -15.31 -5.11 24.50
CA ASP A 370 -15.28 -4.23 23.34
C ASP A 370 -16.04 -4.86 22.17
N ALA A 371 -15.82 -6.15 21.92
CA ALA A 371 -16.58 -6.89 20.90
C ALA A 371 -18.09 -6.89 21.17
N ARG A 372 -18.50 -7.11 22.43
CA ARG A 372 -19.92 -7.08 22.83
C ARG A 372 -20.54 -5.70 22.65
N LYS A 373 -19.83 -4.63 23.06
CA LYS A 373 -20.33 -3.26 22.90
C LYS A 373 -20.49 -2.88 21.43
N ILE A 374 -19.53 -3.26 20.58
CA ILE A 374 -19.61 -3.06 19.13
C ILE A 374 -20.81 -3.82 18.56
N ALA A 375 -21.01 -5.08 18.98
CA ALA A 375 -22.16 -5.87 18.56
C ALA A 375 -23.49 -5.20 18.97
N GLY A 376 -23.56 -4.66 20.19
CA GLY A 376 -24.70 -3.87 20.67
C GLY A 376 -24.99 -2.66 19.78
N ARG A 377 -23.96 -1.92 19.36
CA ARG A 377 -24.12 -0.79 18.43
C ARG A 377 -24.63 -1.20 17.05
N LEU A 378 -24.13 -2.31 16.51
CA LEU A 378 -24.61 -2.84 15.24
C LEU A 378 -26.07 -3.35 15.33
N LEU A 379 -26.46 -3.92 16.47
CA LEU A 379 -27.86 -4.27 16.75
C LEU A 379 -28.75 -3.03 16.84
N GLU A 380 -28.33 -1.99 17.57
CA GLU A 380 -29.04 -0.71 17.65
C GLU A 380 -29.27 -0.10 16.27
N TYR A 381 -28.22 -0.05 15.44
CA TYR A 381 -28.32 0.41 14.06
C TYR A 381 -29.40 -0.35 13.29
N ARG A 382 -29.39 -1.68 13.38
CA ARG A 382 -30.37 -2.53 12.69
C ARG A 382 -31.80 -2.31 13.18
N PHE A 383 -32.01 -2.23 14.49
CA PHE A 383 -33.33 -1.92 15.05
C PHE A 383 -33.84 -0.57 14.53
N LYS A 384 -32.97 0.46 14.48
CA LYS A 384 -33.33 1.77 13.91
C LYS A 384 -33.68 1.69 12.42
N MET A 385 -32.99 0.85 11.64
CA MET A 385 -33.26 0.70 10.22
C MET A 385 -34.55 -0.07 9.94
N LEU A 386 -34.91 -1.04 10.78
CA LEU A 386 -36.19 -1.77 10.70
C LEU A 386 -37.40 -0.90 11.07
N GLN A 387 -37.18 0.18 11.81
CA GLN A 387 -38.22 1.13 12.22
C GLN A 387 -38.41 2.30 11.24
N LYS A 388 -37.55 2.42 10.21
CA LYS A 388 -37.73 3.41 9.15
C LYS A 388 -38.72 2.85 8.11
N PRO A 389 -39.87 3.52 7.87
CA PRO A 389 -40.90 3.06 6.95
C PRO A 389 -40.42 2.99 5.49
#